data_AF-A0A6S7HWD0-F1
#
_entry.id   AF-A0A6S7HWD0-F1
#
_cell.length_a   1.000
_cell.length_b   1.000
_cell.length_c   1.000
_cell.angle_alpha   90.00
_cell.angle_beta   90.00
_cell.angle_gamma   90.00
#
_symmetry.space_group_name_H-M   'P 1'
#
loop_
_entity.id
_entity.type
_entity.pdbx_description
1 polymer ?
#
loop_
_entity_poly.entity_id
_entity_poly.type
_entity_poly.pdbx_seq_one_letter_code
_entity_poly.pdbx_strand_id
1 'polypeptide(L)' 'MCERPLHADEIYNIMFFLSTEDVLRCMQVCKYWKTILLEQIFWRKHIRKRFDLKAVTKKEELEGPLYQWSDSTI' A
#
# COMPACT_ATOMS: atom_id res chain seq x y z
N MET A 1 25.59 13.17 3.60
CA MET A 1 25.07 11.90 3.04
C MET A 1 23.65 12.19 2.59
N CYS A 2 23.35 12.14 1.30
CA CYS A 2 21.97 12.32 0.81
C CYS A 2 21.27 10.97 0.90
N GLU A 3 20.55 10.73 1.99
CA GLU A 3 19.66 9.59 2.09
C GLU A 3 18.58 9.73 1.03
N ARG A 4 18.52 8.77 0.10
CA ARG A 4 17.48 8.74 -0.92
C ARG A 4 16.14 8.57 -0.21
N PRO A 5 15.14 9.41 -0.47
CA PRO A 5 13.81 9.20 0.10
C PRO A 5 13.26 7.84 -0.36
N LEU A 6 12.67 7.10 0.57
CA LEU A 6 12.03 5.81 0.29
C LEU A 6 10.98 5.97 -0.80
N HIS A 7 10.96 5.04 -1.75
CA HIS A 7 9.93 4.94 -2.77
C HIS A 7 8.60 4.51 -2.14
N ALA A 8 7.49 4.84 -2.80
CA ALA A 8 6.14 4.54 -2.31
C ALA A 8 5.94 3.03 -2.04
N ASP A 9 6.50 2.17 -2.89
CA ASP A 9 6.41 0.71 -2.74
C ASP A 9 7.15 0.20 -1.49
N GLU A 10 8.28 0.84 -1.15
CA GLU A 10 9.04 0.49 0.07
C GLU A 10 8.26 0.89 1.32
N ILE A 11 7.67 2.10 1.31
CA ILE A 11 6.78 2.55 2.38
C ILE A 11 5.58 1.61 2.49
N TYR A 12 4.95 1.25 1.37
CA TYR A 12 3.82 0.33 1.35
C TYR A 12 4.18 -1.00 2.01
N ASN A 13 5.31 -1.59 1.64
CA ASN A 13 5.79 -2.85 2.19
C ASN A 13 6.05 -2.78 3.69
N ILE A 14 6.71 -1.73 4.18
CA ILE A 14 6.94 -1.51 5.62
C ILE A 14 5.61 -1.45 6.35
N MET A 15 4.69 -0.60 5.87
CA MET A 15 3.39 -0.34 6.51
C MET A 15 2.47 -1.57 6.50
N PHE A 16 2.65 -2.46 5.52
CA PHE A 16 1.88 -3.70 5.41
C PHE A 16 2.16 -4.71 6.54
N PHE A 17 3.26 -4.57 7.27
CA PHE A 17 3.57 -5.41 8.44
C PHE A 17 3.15 -4.79 9.77
N LEU A 18 2.86 -3.50 9.79
CA LEU A 18 2.46 -2.77 11.00
C LEU A 18 1.02 -3.10 11.42
N SER A 19 0.66 -2.74 12.65
CA SER A 19 -0.73 -2.77 13.10
C SER A 19 -1.53 -1.63 12.49
N THR A 20 -2.85 -1.79 12.39
CA THR A 20 -3.73 -0.69 11.95
C THR A 20 -3.46 0.58 12.77
N GLU A 21 -3.28 0.43 14.08
CA GLU A 21 -2.96 1.55 14.98
C GLU A 21 -1.63 2.22 14.61
N ASP A 22 -0.57 1.44 14.39
CA ASP A 22 0.74 1.98 14.03
C ASP A 22 0.73 2.64 12.65
N VAL A 23 0.00 2.07 11.67
CA VAL A 23 -0.18 2.71 10.36
C VAL A 23 -0.87 4.07 10.50
N LEU A 24 -1.91 4.17 11.34
CA LEU A 24 -2.58 5.44 11.60
C LEU A 24 -1.65 6.48 12.23
N ARG A 25 -0.73 6.05 13.11
CA ARG A 25 0.33 6.93 13.65
C ARG A 25 1.29 7.35 12.53
N CYS A 26 1.68 6.45 11.62
CA CYS A 26 2.52 6.77 10.48
C CYS A 26 1.90 7.79 9.51
N MET A 27 0.57 7.84 9.39
CA MET A 27 -0.13 8.87 8.61
C MET A 27 0.06 10.30 9.17
N GLN A 28 0.50 10.43 10.41
CA GLN A 28 0.73 11.73 11.07
C GLN A 28 2.18 12.21 10.92
N VAL A 29 3.10 11.38 10.41
CA VAL A 29 4.54 11.69 10.31
C VAL A 29 4.82 12.78 9.28
N CYS A 30 4.30 12.61 8.05
CA CYS A 30 4.50 13.59 7.00
C CYS A 30 3.42 13.50 5.92
N LYS A 31 3.30 14.56 5.11
CA LYS A 31 2.33 14.62 4.00
C LYS A 31 2.53 13.49 2.99
N TYR A 32 3.78 13.12 2.69
CA TYR A 32 4.10 12.08 1.72
C TYR A 32 3.56 10.71 2.14
N TRP A 33 3.82 10.30 3.39
CA TRP A 33 3.33 9.04 3.95
C TRP A 33 1.81 9.02 4.05
N LYS A 34 1.22 10.16 4.47
CA LYS A 34 -0.24 10.31 4.48
C LYS A 34 -0.84 10.09 3.10
N THR A 35 -0.26 10.66 2.04
CA THR A 35 -0.75 10.49 0.67
C THR A 35 -0.71 9.03 0.24
N ILE A 36 0.41 8.32 0.46
CA ILE A 36 0.54 6.89 0.12
C ILE A 36 -0.49 6.06 0.89
N LEU A 37 -0.65 6.33 2.19
CA LEU A 37 -1.54 5.57 3.07
C LEU A 37 -3.01 5.97 2.95
N LEU A 38 -3.36 7.00 2.18
CA LEU A 38 -4.75 7.33 1.87
C LEU A 38 -5.31 6.47 0.73
N GLU A 39 -4.47 5.72 0.02
CA GLU A 39 -4.93 4.83 -1.04
C GLU A 39 -5.85 3.73 -0.49
N GLN A 40 -7.07 3.65 -1.01
CA GLN A 40 -8.05 2.65 -0.58
C GLN A 40 -7.54 1.21 -0.79
N ILE A 41 -6.71 1.00 -1.81
CA ILE A 41 -6.14 -0.31 -2.14
C ILE A 41 -5.22 -0.78 -1.02
N PHE A 42 -4.45 0.13 -0.40
CA PHE A 42 -3.64 -0.19 0.78
C PHE A 42 -4.51 -0.77 1.89
N TRP A 43 -5.55 -0.06 2.31
CA TRP A 43 -6.41 -0.49 3.41
C TRP A 43 -7.18 -1.77 3.11
N ARG A 44 -7.66 -1.95 1.88
CA ARG A 44 -8.29 -3.21 1.45
C ARG A 44 -7.35 -4.39 1.66
N LYS A 45 -6.10 -4.31 1.20
CA LYS A 45 -5.13 -5.40 1.38
C LYS A 45 -4.71 -5.57 2.84
N HIS A 46 -4.47 -4.46 3.55
CA HIS A 46 -4.02 -4.47 4.94
C HIS A 46 -5.05 -5.12 5.88
N ILE A 47 -6.33 -4.75 5.76
CA ILE A 47 -7.43 -5.31 6.53
C ILE A 47 -7.66 -6.78 6.15
N ARG A 48 -7.67 -7.11 4.86
CA ARG A 48 -7.82 -8.51 4.39
C ARG A 48 -6.77 -9.43 5.02
N LYS A 49 -5.49 -9.01 5.04
CA LYS A 49 -4.40 -9.75 5.70
C LYS A 49 -4.58 -9.85 7.21
N ARG A 50 -4.92 -8.73 7.88
CA ARG A 50 -5.00 -8.65 9.34
C ARG A 50 -6.10 -9.53 9.95
N PHE A 51 -7.23 -9.65 9.26
CA PHE A 51 -8.41 -10.36 9.76
C PHE A 51 -8.63 -11.73 9.09
N ASP A 52 -7.65 -12.22 8.33
CA ASP A 52 -7.73 -13.43 7.48
C ASP A 52 -9.08 -13.53 6.75
N LEU A 53 -9.51 -12.41 6.15
CA LEU A 53 -10.76 -12.32 5.37
C LEU A 53 -10.56 -13.05 4.04
N LYS A 54 -10.46 -14.38 4.09
CA LYS A 54 -10.53 -15.25 2.93
C LYS A 54 -11.99 -15.31 2.48
N ALA A 55 -12.23 -14.69 1.33
CA ALA A 55 -13.47 -14.78 0.54
C ALA A 55 -14.68 -13.98 1.05
N VAL A 56 -14.85 -12.77 0.51
CA VAL A 56 -16.12 -12.38 -0.15
C VAL A 56 -15.78 -11.45 -1.32
N THR A 57 -15.23 -11.99 -2.40
CA THR A 57 -15.31 -11.35 -3.73
C THR A 57 -14.83 -12.36 -4.77
N LYS A 58 -15.79 -13.13 -5.31
CA LYS A 58 -15.65 -13.76 -6.61
C LYS A 58 -15.68 -12.64 -7.66
N LYS A 59 -14.59 -11.89 -7.80
CA LYS A 59 -14.29 -11.04 -8.96
C LYS A 59 -12.83 -10.65 -8.83
N GLU A 60 -12.04 -11.08 -9.78
CA GLU A 60 -10.64 -10.70 -9.96
C GLU A 60 -10.53 -9.17 -9.94
N GLU A 61 -10.05 -8.60 -8.83
CA GLU A 61 -9.65 -7.19 -8.77
C GLU A 61 -8.21 -7.08 -9.27
N LEU A 62 -8.02 -7.27 -10.59
CA LEU A 62 -6.85 -6.79 -11.32
C LEU A 62 -7.02 -5.30 -11.62
N GLU A 63 -7.23 -4.46 -10.60
CA GLU A 63 -7.22 -3.01 -10.76
C GLU A 63 -6.53 -2.35 -9.57
N GLY A 64 -5.23 -2.19 -9.72
CA GLY A 64 -4.46 -1.25 -8.92
C GLY A 64 -3.51 -0.46 -9.83
N PRO A 65 -3.17 0.78 -9.47
CA PRO A 65 -2.35 1.67 -10.31
C PRO A 65 -0.91 1.17 -10.56
N LEU A 66 -0.53 0.02 -9.98
CA LEU A 66 0.76 -0.64 -10.19
C LEU A 66 0.77 -1.66 -11.36
N TYR A 67 -0.34 -1.90 -12.07
CA TYR A 67 -0.40 -2.88 -13.16
C TYR A 67 0.02 -2.35 -14.56
N GLN A 68 0.86 -1.32 -14.66
CA GLN A 68 1.22 -0.83 -16.00
C GLN A 68 2.66 -0.33 -16.13
N TRP A 69 3.66 -1.17 -15.84
CA TRP A 69 5.03 -0.94 -16.31
C TRP A 69 5.73 -2.27 -16.67
N SER A 70 5.31 -2.86 -17.80
CA SER A 70 6.09 -3.73 -18.71
C SER A 70 5.12 -4.16 -19.83
N ASP A 71 5.25 -3.87 -21.12
CA ASP A 71 6.33 -3.29 -21.91
C ASP A 71 5.70 -2.50 -23.06
N SER A 72 6.18 -1.27 -23.28
CA SER A 72 6.22 -0.71 -24.63
C SER A 72 7.62 -0.99 -25.16
N THR A 73 7.81 -2.06 -25.91
CA THR A 73 8.95 -2.16 -26.85
C THR A 73 8.54 -3.08 -28.01
N ILE A 74 8.16 -2.38 -29.10
CA ILE A 74 8.22 -2.73 -30.54
C ILE A 74 7.30 -3.86 -31.03
#